data_AF-A0A2P2DIY3-F1
#
_entry.id   AF-A0A2P2DIY3-F1
#
_cell.length_a   1.000
_cell.length_b   1.000
_cell.length_c   1.000
_cell.angle_alpha   90.00
_cell.angle_beta   90.00
_cell.angle_gamma   90.00
#
_symmetry.space_group_name_H-M   'P 1'
#
loop_
_entity.id
_entity.type
_entity.pdbx_description
1 polymer ?
#
loop_
_entity_poly.entity_id
_entity_poly.type
_entity_poly.pdbx_seq_one_letter_code
_entity_poly.pdbx_strand_id
1 'polypeptide(L)'
;MSIDWDKVLAEFSANLLKIRKESKKSQELIAGLGISVRNYQKIEKGETFPSFKSLIIISQNLNVPPKTLLDLPSLKSIGETKKNS
;
A
#
# COMPACT_ATOMS: atom_id res chain seq x y z
N MET A 1 15.38 12.16 12.41
CA MET A 1 15.20 10.72 12.10
C MET A 1 15.05 10.62 10.58
N SER A 2 15.93 9.89 9.90
CA SER A 2 15.76 9.65 8.46
C SER A 2 14.78 8.49 8.28
N ILE A 3 13.81 8.65 7.39
CA ILE A 3 12.91 7.55 7.03
C ILE A 3 13.68 6.59 6.12
N ASP A 4 13.66 5.30 6.48
CA ASP A 4 14.14 4.23 5.61
C ASP A 4 13.05 3.89 4.60
N TRP A 5 13.11 4.53 3.43
CA TRP A 5 12.10 4.38 2.40
C TRP A 5 12.07 3.00 1.76
N ASP A 6 13.20 2.29 1.73
CA ASP A 6 13.26 0.91 1.21
C ASP A 6 12.50 -0.03 2.14
N LYS A 7 12.68 0.13 3.45
CA LYS A 7 11.91 -0.60 4.45
C LYS A 7 10.41 -0.28 4.37
N VAL A 8 10.05 0.99 4.21
CA VAL A 8 8.65 1.41 4.04
C VAL A 8 8.04 0.79 2.79
N LEU A 9 8.78 0.74 1.68
CA LEU A 9 8.32 0.11 0.43
C LEU A 9 8.11 -1.39 0.59
N ALA A 10 9.03 -2.08 1.27
CA ALA A 10 8.92 -3.51 1.58
C ALA A 10 7.71 -3.81 2.48
N GLU A 11 7.47 -3.00 3.51
CA GLU A 11 6.29 -3.13 4.37
C GLU A 11 4.99 -2.89 3.59
N PHE A 12 4.96 -1.85 2.75
CA PHE A 12 3.80 -1.51 1.93
C PHE A 12 3.43 -2.65 0.97
N SER A 13 4.40 -3.15 0.20
CA SER A 13 4.16 -4.20 -0.79
C SER A 13 3.73 -5.52 -0.15
N ALA A 14 4.34 -5.88 0.99
CA ALA A 14 3.95 -7.05 1.77
C ALA A 14 2.51 -6.93 2.31
N ASN A 15 2.13 -5.77 2.84
CA ASN A 15 0.77 -5.52 3.32
C ASN A 15 -0.26 -5.58 2.19
N LEU A 16 0.04 -4.94 1.05
CA LEU A 16 -0.81 -4.97 -0.14
C LEU A 16 -1.01 -6.42 -0.64
N LEU A 17 0.08 -7.18 -0.77
CA LEU A 17 0.03 -8.58 -1.20
C LEU A 17 -0.86 -9.42 -0.27
N LYS A 18 -0.69 -9.27 1.04
CA LYS A 18 -1.48 -9.95 2.06
C LYS A 18 -2.96 -9.64 1.89
N ILE A 19 -3.35 -8.36 1.90
CA ILE A 19 -4.74 -7.93 1.78
C ILE A 19 -5.37 -8.44 0.48
N ARG A 20 -4.65 -8.37 -0.65
CA ARG A 20 -5.16 -8.91 -1.91
C ARG A 20 -5.41 -10.41 -1.83
N LYS A 21 -4.45 -11.18 -1.32
CA LYS A 21 -4.58 -12.65 -1.21
C LYS A 21 -5.75 -13.04 -0.31
N GLU A 22 -5.92 -12.36 0.82
CA GLU A 22 -7.06 -12.55 1.74
C GLU A 22 -8.41 -12.22 1.07
N SER A 23 -8.45 -11.18 0.24
CA SER A 23 -9.64 -10.81 -0.55
C SER A 23 -9.96 -11.77 -1.70
N LYS A 24 -9.08 -12.72 -2.02
CA LYS A 24 -9.18 -13.67 -3.15
C LYS A 24 -9.34 -13.02 -4.53
N LYS A 25 -8.96 -11.74 -4.67
CA LYS A 25 -9.03 -11.00 -5.93
C LYS A 25 -7.75 -11.19 -6.76
N SER A 26 -7.90 -11.28 -8.08
CA SER A 26 -6.74 -11.35 -9.00
C SER A 26 -6.06 -9.99 -9.14
N GLN A 27 -4.83 -9.98 -9.65
CA GLN A 27 -4.10 -8.72 -9.89
C GLN A 27 -4.80 -7.86 -10.94
N GLU A 28 -5.40 -8.49 -11.95
CA GLU A 28 -6.18 -7.86 -13.01
C GLU A 28 -7.41 -7.15 -12.45
N LEU A 29 -8.11 -7.79 -11.51
CA LEU A 29 -9.27 -7.19 -10.86
C LEU A 29 -8.89 -5.97 -10.01
N ILE A 30 -7.75 -6.00 -9.32
CA ILE A 30 -7.28 -4.85 -8.53
C ILE A 30 -6.78 -3.72 -9.42
N ALA A 31 -6.10 -4.05 -10.51
CA ALA A 31 -5.64 -3.05 -11.49
C ALA A 31 -6.85 -2.37 -12.17
N GLY A 32 -7.86 -3.15 -12.54
CA GLY A 32 -9.06 -2.69 -13.24
C GLY A 32 -8.70 -1.92 -14.52
N LEU A 33 -9.52 -0.93 -14.86
CA LEU A 33 -9.25 -0.01 -15.98
C LEU A 33 -8.37 1.18 -15.58
N GLY A 34 -8.15 1.39 -14.28
CA GLY A 34 -7.49 2.58 -13.74
C GLY A 34 -5.97 2.46 -13.61
N ILE A 35 -5.43 1.25 -13.62
CA ILE A 35 -3.99 0.95 -13.48
C ILE A 35 -3.66 -0.17 -14.47
N SER A 36 -2.51 -0.10 -15.15
CA SER A 36 -2.04 -1.25 -15.92
C SER A 36 -1.64 -2.40 -14.99
N VAL A 37 -1.95 -3.64 -15.36
CA VAL A 37 -1.61 -4.84 -14.57
C VAL A 37 -0.10 -4.89 -14.28
N ARG A 38 0.73 -4.51 -15.26
CA ARG A 38 2.19 -4.42 -15.09
C ARG A 38 2.57 -3.42 -13.99
N ASN A 39 1.95 -2.24 -13.96
CA ASN A 39 2.24 -1.25 -12.92
C ASN A 39 1.81 -1.76 -11.53
N TYR A 40 0.63 -2.37 -11.44
CA TYR A 40 0.18 -3.03 -10.21
C TYR A 40 1.17 -4.10 -9.73
N GLN A 41 1.67 -4.94 -10.64
CA GLN A 41 2.67 -5.97 -10.31
C GLN A 41 3.97 -5.38 -9.76
N LYS A 42 4.46 -4.27 -10.32
CA LYS A 42 5.64 -3.58 -9.78
C LYS A 42 5.41 -3.10 -8.35
N ILE A 43 4.22 -2.55 -8.09
CA ILE A 43 3.82 -2.09 -6.76
C ILE A 43 3.73 -3.27 -5.78
N GLU A 44 3.04 -4.35 -6.15
CA GLU A 44 2.88 -5.55 -5.30
C GLU A 44 4.23 -6.28 -5.05
N LYS A 45 5.22 -6.12 -5.93
CA LYS A 45 6.59 -6.62 -5.75
C LYS A 45 7.49 -5.70 -4.93
N GLY A 46 7.04 -4.47 -4.62
CA GLY A 46 7.87 -3.48 -3.93
C GLY A 46 8.97 -2.87 -4.82
N GLU A 47 8.78 -2.85 -6.15
CA GLU A 47 9.70 -2.18 -7.07
C GLU A 47 9.45 -0.67 -7.12
N THR A 48 8.24 -0.22 -6.79
CA THR A 48 7.86 1.20 -6.80
C THR A 48 6.66 1.47 -5.90
N PHE A 49 6.57 2.70 -5.38
CA PHE A 49 5.37 3.15 -4.67
C PHE A 49 4.22 3.40 -5.63
N PRO A 50 2.96 3.19 -5.19
CA PRO A 50 1.82 3.66 -5.96
C PRO A 50 1.80 5.20 -6.00
N SER A 51 1.36 5.77 -7.12
CA SER A 51 0.88 7.15 -7.10
C SER A 51 -0.33 7.30 -6.16
N PHE A 52 -0.63 8.50 -5.71
CA PHE A 52 -1.84 8.74 -4.92
C PHE A 52 -3.12 8.23 -5.63
N LYS A 53 -3.24 8.49 -6.94
CA LYS A 53 -4.35 7.98 -7.77
C LYS A 53 -4.41 6.44 -7.75
N SER A 54 -3.27 5.78 -7.91
CA SER A 54 -3.18 4.31 -7.88
C SER A 54 -3.56 3.76 -6.50
N LEU A 55 -3.12 4.40 -5.41
CA LEU A 55 -3.49 4.02 -4.04
C LEU A 55 -5.02 4.04 -3.85
N ILE A 56 -5.68 5.10 -4.29
CA ILE A 56 -7.14 5.22 -4.18
C ILE A 56 -7.84 4.12 -4.99
N ILE A 57 -7.42 3.89 -6.24
CA ILE A 57 -8.01 2.83 -7.09
C ILE A 57 -7.82 1.44 -6.45
N ILE A 58 -6.62 1.13 -5.97
CA ILE A 58 -6.32 -0.14 -5.30
C ILE A 58 -7.22 -0.33 -4.07
N SER A 59 -7.34 0.72 -3.24
CA SER A 59 -8.18 0.67 -2.04
C SER A 59 -9.66 0.44 -2.35
N GLN A 60 -10.18 1.11 -3.39
CA GLN A 60 -11.55 0.94 -3.88
C GLN A 60 -11.78 -0.48 -4.38
N ASN A 61 -10.90 -0.99 -5.24
CA ASN A 61 -11.03 -2.32 -5.82
C ASN A 61 -10.84 -3.43 -4.78
N LEU A 62 -10.06 -3.20 -3.72
CA LEU A 62 -9.95 -4.10 -2.57
C LEU A 62 -11.13 -3.98 -1.60
N ASN A 63 -11.93 -2.91 -1.67
CA ASN A 63 -12.97 -2.55 -0.72
C ASN A 63 -12.43 -2.35 0.71
N VAL A 64 -11.30 -1.65 0.82
CA VAL A 64 -10.68 -1.27 2.10
C VAL A 64 -10.37 0.23 2.13
N PRO A 65 -10.37 0.88 3.30
CA PRO A 65 -9.90 2.26 3.42
C PRO A 65 -8.43 2.41 3.00
N PRO A 66 -8.00 3.52 2.37
CA PRO A 66 -6.58 3.76 2.03
C PRO A 66 -5.63 3.65 3.23
N LYS A 67 -6.08 4.06 4.43
CA LYS A 67 -5.30 3.93 5.67
C LYS A 67 -4.90 2.49 5.98
N THR A 68 -5.69 1.50 5.58
CA THR A 68 -5.39 0.08 5.80
C THR A 68 -4.18 -0.35 4.97
N LEU A 69 -3.98 0.23 3.78
CA LEU A 69 -2.79 -0.01 2.97
C LEU A 69 -1.55 0.69 3.54
N LEU A 70 -1.75 1.81 4.24
CA LEU A 70 -0.70 2.67 4.83
C LEU A 70 -0.41 2.37 6.31
N ASP A 71 -1.06 1.37 6.92
CA ASP A 71 -0.80 0.95 8.31
C ASP A 71 0.50 0.15 8.38
N LEU A 72 1.62 0.88 8.34
CA LEU A 72 2.96 0.33 8.24
C LEU A 72 3.74 0.57 9.55
N PRO A 73 4.39 -0.46 10.14
CA PRO A 73 5.18 -0.32 11.36
C PRO A 73 6.19 0.82 11.32
N SER A 74 6.89 1.00 10.20
CA SER A 74 7.92 2.03 10.05
C SER A 74 7.37 3.46 9.94
N LEU A 75 6.05 3.63 9.78
CA LEU A 75 5.38 4.94 9.74
C LEU A 75 4.62 5.28 11.03
N LYS A 76 4.49 4.34 11.99
CA LYS A 76 3.66 4.55 13.19
C LYS A 76 4.07 5.77 14.03
N SER A 77 5.36 6.02 14.15
CA SER A 77 5.89 7.16 14.93
C SER A 77 5.88 8.49 14.17
N ILE A 78 5.48 8.52 12.90
CA ILE A 78 5.44 9.73 12.10
C ILE A 78 4.15 10.49 12.44
N GLY A 79 4.30 11.65 13.07
CA GLY A 79 3.16 12.48 13.48
C GLY A 79 2.59 12.14 14.85
N GLU A 80 3.15 11.16 15.57
CA GLU A 80 2.94 11.02 17.01
C GLU A 80 3.61 12.20 17.72
N THR A 81 2.91 13.33 17.84
CA THR A 81 3.23 14.30 18.87
C THR A 81 3.10 13.56 20.20
N LYS A 82 4.21 13.42 20.95
CA LYS A 82 4.16 12.94 22.34
C LYS A 82 3.01 13.67 23.03
N LYS A 83 1.92 12.95 23.34
CA LYS A 83 0.94 13.41 24.31
C LYS A 83 1.73 13.47 25.62
N ASN A 84 2.25 14.64 25.94
CA ASN A 84 2.84 14.92 27.24
C ASN A 84 1.69 14.79 28.25
N SER A 85 1.60 13.63 28.88
CA SER A 85 0.91 13.44 30.16
C SER A 85 1.91 13.66 31.28
#